data_AF-A0A434LSG8-F1
#
_entry.id   AF-A0A434LSG8-F1
#
_cell.length_a   1.000
_cell.length_b   1.000
_cell.length_c   1.000
_cell.angle_alpha   90.00
_cell.angle_beta   90.00
_cell.angle_gamma   90.00
#
_symmetry.space_group_name_H-M   'P 1'
#
loop_
_entity.id
_entity.type
_entity.pdbx_description
1 polymer ?
#
loop_
_entity_poly.entity_id
_entity_poly.type
_entity_poly.pdbx_seq_one_letter_code
_entity_poly.pdbx_strand_id
1 'polypeptide(L)' 'AEKTGALAMPGPYERHRLLALELAEGALAEARGTLRAAGRKLKAQRLPLAA' A
#
# COMPACT_ATOMS: atom_id res chain seq x y z
N ALA A 1 14.31 8.56 -1.92
CA ALA A 1 12.87 8.73 -1.62
C ALA A 1 12.17 9.73 -2.55
N GLU A 2 12.81 10.24 -3.62
CA GLU A 2 12.23 11.30 -4.46
C GLU A 2 10.91 10.91 -5.14
N LYS A 3 10.84 9.73 -5.77
CA LYS A 3 9.62 9.27 -6.46
C LYS A 3 8.43 8.99 -5.54
N THR A 4 8.67 8.70 -4.26
CA THR A 4 7.61 8.40 -3.27
C THR A 4 7.28 9.59 -2.37
N GLY A 5 7.94 10.75 -2.55
CA GLY A 5 7.79 11.90 -1.66
C GLY A 5 6.35 12.46 -1.60
N ALA A 6 5.62 12.32 -2.70
CA ALA A 6 4.22 12.73 -2.82
C ALA A 6 3.22 11.67 -2.33
N LEU A 7 3.69 10.50 -1.87
CA LEU A 7 2.86 9.44 -1.30
C LEU A 7 2.83 9.52 0.23
N ALA A 8 1.68 9.13 0.79
CA ALA A 8 1.46 9.00 2.22
C ALA A 8 0.86 7.65 2.59
N MET A 9 1.18 7.13 3.77
CA MET A 9 0.50 5.99 4.36
C MET A 9 -0.61 6.47 5.30
N PRO A 10 -1.72 5.72 5.42
CA PRO A 10 -2.70 5.98 6.48
C PRO A 10 -2.10 5.64 7.86
N GLY A 11 -2.23 6.57 8.83
CA GLY A 11 -1.77 6.39 10.20
C GLY A 11 -0.35 6.92 10.47
N PRO A 12 0.18 6.74 11.70
CA PRO A 12 1.52 7.19 12.06
C PRO A 12 2.59 6.35 11.34
N TYR A 13 3.51 7.01 10.65
CA TYR A 13 4.63 6.38 9.94
C TYR A 13 5.79 7.36 9.76
N GLU A 14 6.98 6.83 9.52
CA GLU A 14 8.16 7.62 9.18
C GLU A 14 8.33 7.68 7.66
N ARG A 15 8.24 8.88 7.08
CA ARG A 15 8.32 9.10 5.62
C ARG A 15 9.57 8.47 4.98
N HIS A 16 10.71 8.53 5.66
CA HIS A 16 11.97 8.03 5.13
C HIS A 16 12.06 6.48 5.11
N ARG A 17 11.15 5.78 5.82
CA ARG A 17 11.06 4.31 5.81
C ARG A 17 10.09 3.79 4.75
N LEU A 18 9.37 4.66 4.04
CA LEU A 18 8.47 4.25 2.97
C LEU A 18 9.28 3.80 1.74
N LEU A 19 9.39 2.49 1.57
CA LEU A 19 10.04 1.86 0.42
C LEU A 19 9.01 1.54 -0.67
N ALA A 20 9.43 1.64 -1.92
CA ALA A 20 8.63 1.25 -3.08
C ALA A 20 9.54 0.67 -4.17
N LEU A 21 8.97 -0.20 -5.01
CA LEU A 21 9.64 -0.82 -6.15
C LEU A 21 8.76 -0.64 -7.39
N GLU A 22 9.36 -0.14 -8.47
CA GLU A 22 8.72 -0.09 -9.79
C GLU A 22 8.77 -1.49 -10.42
N LEU A 23 7.61 -2.14 -10.57
CA LEU A 23 7.50 -3.42 -11.30
C LEU A 23 7.48 -3.24 -12.82
N ALA A 24 7.07 -2.05 -13.26
CA ALA A 24 7.16 -1.57 -14.63
C ALA A 24 7.79 -0.18 -14.60
N GLU A 25 8.59 0.14 -15.62
CA GLU A 25 9.26 1.43 -15.72
C GLU A 25 8.26 2.59 -15.65
N GLY A 26 8.58 3.62 -14.86
CA GLY A 26 7.75 4.81 -14.73
C GLY A 26 6.50 4.65 -13.88
N ALA A 27 6.26 3.48 -13.26
CA ALA A 27 5.07 3.24 -12.46
C ALA A 27 4.90 4.22 -11.26
N LEU A 28 5.98 4.83 -10.77
CA LEU A 28 5.93 5.81 -9.68
C LEU A 28 6.07 7.27 -10.13
N ALA A 29 6.27 7.56 -11.41
CA ALA A 29 6.61 8.90 -11.89
C ALA A 29 5.59 9.98 -11.46
N GLU A 30 4.30 9.66 -11.49
CA GLU A 30 3.21 10.56 -11.11
C GLU A 30 2.39 10.03 -9.93
N ALA A 31 2.95 9.12 -9.14
CA ALA A 31 2.25 8.54 -8.00
C ALA A 31 2.15 9.55 -6.84
N ARG A 32 0.93 9.93 -6.46
CA ARG A 32 0.65 10.97 -5.46
C ARG A 32 -0.56 10.59 -4.59
N GLY A 33 -0.59 11.10 -3.35
CA GLY A 33 -1.73 10.93 -2.44
C GLY A 33 -1.54 9.83 -1.38
N THR A 34 -2.64 9.37 -0.78
CA THR A 34 -2.60 8.38 0.31
C THR A 34 -2.82 6.97 -0.21
N LEU A 35 -1.95 6.05 0.19
CA LEU A 35 -2.01 4.65 -0.19
C LEU A 35 -3.30 3.98 0.34
N ARG A 36 -3.93 3.20 -0.53
CA ARG A 36 -5.13 2.40 -0.21
C ARG A 36 -4.94 0.99 -0.74
N ALA A 37 -5.52 0.01 -0.04
CA ALA A 37 -5.59 -1.36 -0.54
C ALA A 37 -6.32 -1.40 -1.90
N ALA A 38 -5.64 -1.93 -2.92
CA ALA A 38 -6.17 -2.09 -4.29
C ALA A 38 -6.65 -3.52 -4.61
N GLY A 39 -6.38 -4.48 -3.72
CA GLY A 39 -6.73 -5.89 -3.93
C GLY A 39 -8.23 -6.20 -3.74
N ARG A 40 -8.64 -7.38 -4.23
CA ARG A 40 -9.99 -7.93 -3.98
C ARG A 40 -10.13 -8.27 -2.49
N LYS A 41 -11.28 -7.95 -1.89
CA LYS A 41 -11.61 -8.43 -0.54
C LYS A 41 -11.71 -9.96 -0.57
N LEU A 42 -10.94 -10.63 0.29
CA LEU A 42 -11.13 -12.06 0.52
C LEU A 42 -12.50 -12.26 1.17
N LYS A 43 -13.25 -13.27 0.72
CA LYS A 43 -14.47 -13.70 1.40
C LYS A 43 -14.05 -14.23 2.77
N ALA A 44 -14.72 -13.78 3.84
CA ALA A 44 -14.51 -14.33 5.16
C ALA A 44 -14.76 -15.84 5.10
N GLN A 45 -13.72 -16.65 5.29
CA GLN A 45 -13.90 -18.07 5.48
C GLN A 45 -14.52 -18.23 6.86
N ARG A 46 -15.72 -18.81 6.92
CA ARG A 46 -16.40 -19.07 8.18
C ARG A 46 -15.60 -20.16 8.88
N LEU A 47 -14.79 -19.78 9.87
CA LEU A 47 -14.12 -20.77 10.72
C LEU A 47 -15.21 -21.63 11.37
N PRO A 48 -15.09 -22.97 11.36
CA PRO A 48 -15.99 -23.80 12.12
C PRO A 48 -15.87 -23.43 13.60
N LEU A 49 -17.00 -23.29 14.28
CA LEU A 49 -17.03 -23.13 15.73
C LEU A 49 -16.43 -24.40 16.34
N ALA A 50 -15.39 -24.27 17.16
CA ALA A 50 -14.88 -25.39 17.93
C ALA A 50 -15.99 -25.86 18.90
N ALA A 51 -16.27 -27.16 18.89
CA ALA A 51 -17.26 -27.81 19.75
C ALA A 51 -16.72 -28.00 21.17
#